data_AF-A0A662YME6-F1
#
_entry.id   AF-A0A662YME6-F1
#
_cell.length_a   1.000
_cell.length_b   1.000
_cell.length_c   1.000
_cell.angle_alpha   90.00
_cell.angle_beta   90.00
_cell.angle_gamma   90.00
#
_symmetry.space_group_name_H-M   'P 1'
#
loop_
_entity.id
_entity.type
_entity.pdbx_description
1 polymer ?
#
loop_
_entity_poly.entity_id
_entity_poly.type
_entity_poly.pdbx_seq_one_letter_code
_entity_poly.pdbx_strand_id
1 'polypeptide(L)'
;MVRVLDELSRTNIKRFKSKLNDVRFGDFDRNIGKGPLDKAVANIDLADLIIGHYGKLDGLRIVIKVLKDINQVHLSTKLSEETISGIEESFSFDPVGASTPDTTPEADVEVPVPVPVQKNKKRKRNRRLCYKSKYSNTGKRCKLKKRGKRLLDENTESSEGSEHHEIQQSSDESIMKGILSAVNTLSKLKVQITSDTLGELLQFAKSVRGEGLNSIEMFEDKHIEQVLLSLSGVIKEEIQEAVRLSPVFSVQAYKEIIGGRQWVILYVSYLKDGQVKTSFLSICSFEDACSIKNFIDQILQEKGFEYHEKLAAFLSDGEPVMCRVAELLKQDCPCLISHHCGYRYAILPAFYACETMKPMEKFKETVSQIFTFYSTSNGRFSNILGIKLLRNGEEIAGPQQSDVAFHQDWPFHLTKSVAFTPAAGRGDYSCRVEHSTLTGD
;
A
#
# COMPACT_ATOMS: atom_id res chain seq x y z
N MET A 1 -4.88 18.87 -10.30
CA MET A 1 -3.89 19.97 -10.35
C MET A 1 -3.04 19.91 -11.61
N VAL A 2 -2.17 18.90 -11.82
CA VAL A 2 -1.30 18.80 -13.01
C VAL A 2 -2.05 18.95 -14.33
N ARG A 3 -3.15 18.19 -14.51
CA ARG A 3 -4.02 18.30 -15.71
C ARG A 3 -4.54 19.72 -15.97
N VAL A 4 -4.87 20.47 -14.91
CA VAL A 4 -5.35 21.86 -15.02
C VAL A 4 -4.21 22.81 -15.39
N LEU A 5 -3.00 22.55 -14.89
CA LEU A 5 -1.81 23.32 -15.27
C LEU A 5 -1.37 23.02 -16.72
N ASP A 6 -1.59 21.80 -17.22
CA ASP A 6 -1.34 21.43 -18.62
C ASP A 6 -2.28 22.12 -19.61
N GLU A 7 -3.49 22.46 -19.17
CA GLU A 7 -4.47 23.22 -19.97
C GLU A 7 -4.13 24.72 -20.07
N LEU A 8 -3.16 25.23 -19.28
CA LEU A 8 -2.72 26.62 -19.37
C LEU A 8 -1.80 26.85 -20.58
N SER A 9 -2.09 27.91 -21.33
CA SER A 9 -1.17 28.38 -22.37
C SER A 9 0.17 28.84 -21.77
N ARG A 10 1.23 28.84 -22.57
CA ARG A 10 2.57 29.28 -22.14
C ARG A 10 2.58 30.70 -21.54
N THR A 11 1.73 31.59 -22.05
CA THR A 11 1.58 32.96 -21.52
C THR A 11 0.87 32.97 -20.18
N ASN A 12 -0.15 32.13 -20.00
CA ASN A 12 -0.88 32.00 -18.75
C ASN A 12 -0.05 31.31 -17.67
N ILE A 13 0.82 30.35 -18.01
CA ILE A 13 1.78 29.76 -17.06
C ILE A 13 2.74 30.81 -16.51
N LYS A 14 3.26 31.72 -17.34
CA LYS A 14 4.12 32.82 -16.86
C LYS A 14 3.37 33.74 -15.90
N ARG A 15 2.13 34.11 -16.23
CA ARG A 15 1.27 34.91 -15.35
C ARG A 15 0.94 34.18 -14.05
N PHE A 16 0.68 32.88 -14.14
CA PHE A 16 0.42 32.00 -13.00
C PHE A 16 1.61 31.97 -12.04
N LYS A 17 2.82 31.70 -12.54
CA LYS A 17 4.06 31.72 -11.73
C LYS A 17 4.32 33.08 -11.10
N SER A 18 4.14 34.16 -11.86
CA SER A 18 4.28 35.52 -11.33
C SER A 18 3.29 35.79 -10.20
N LYS A 19 2.02 35.37 -10.34
CA LYS A 19 1.04 35.55 -9.27
C LYS A 19 1.24 34.63 -8.09
N LEU A 20 1.77 33.44 -8.29
CA LEU A 20 2.12 32.52 -7.20
C LEU A 20 3.29 33.05 -6.35
N ASN A 21 4.21 33.82 -6.93
CA ASN A 21 5.26 34.53 -6.20
C ASN A 21 4.72 35.71 -5.36
N ASP A 22 3.59 36.30 -5.76
CA ASP A 22 3.06 37.52 -5.16
C ASP A 22 1.77 37.28 -4.33
N VAL A 23 1.22 36.07 -4.35
CA VAL A 23 -0.06 35.75 -3.70
C VAL A 23 0.11 35.82 -2.19
N ARG A 24 -0.78 36.54 -1.50
CA ARG A 24 -0.91 36.47 -0.03
C ARG A 24 -2.04 35.51 0.31
N PHE A 25 -1.78 34.51 1.13
CA PHE A 25 -2.76 33.50 1.51
C PHE A 25 -2.66 33.16 3.01
N GLY A 26 -3.62 33.64 3.81
CA GLY A 26 -3.64 33.43 5.26
C GLY A 26 -2.43 34.05 5.98
N ASP A 27 -2.07 33.49 7.13
CA ASP A 27 -0.91 33.87 7.96
C ASP A 27 0.42 33.27 7.45
N PHE A 28 0.42 32.67 6.27
CA PHE A 28 1.65 32.14 5.65
C PHE A 28 2.43 33.27 4.97
N ASP A 29 3.35 33.88 5.71
CA ASP A 29 4.28 34.92 5.23
C ASP A 29 5.38 34.42 4.26
N ARG A 30 5.24 33.19 3.72
CA ARG A 30 6.25 32.58 2.85
C ARG A 30 5.65 32.32 1.47
N ASN A 31 5.99 33.18 0.53
CA ASN A 31 5.71 32.94 -0.89
C ASN A 31 6.82 32.10 -1.51
N ILE A 32 6.47 31.29 -2.51
CA ILE A 32 7.49 30.58 -3.30
C ILE A 32 8.31 31.61 -4.07
N GLY A 33 9.60 31.68 -3.76
CA GLY A 33 10.51 32.60 -4.43
C GLY A 33 10.60 32.34 -5.94
N LYS A 34 10.93 33.40 -6.69
CA LYS A 34 11.04 33.38 -8.16
C LYS A 34 12.00 32.31 -8.71
N GLY A 35 13.11 32.04 -8.02
CA GLY A 35 14.13 31.06 -8.46
C GLY A 35 13.58 29.63 -8.63
N PRO A 36 12.99 29.02 -7.58
CA PRO A 36 12.31 27.72 -7.68
C PRO A 36 11.22 27.67 -8.76
N LEU A 37 10.44 28.75 -8.92
CA LEU A 37 9.38 28.83 -9.93
C LEU A 37 9.91 28.82 -11.36
N ASP A 38 11.04 29.50 -11.60
CA ASP A 38 11.68 29.53 -12.91
C ASP A 38 12.36 28.19 -13.26
N LYS A 39 12.83 27.44 -12.25
CA LYS A 39 13.43 26.10 -12.42
C LYS A 39 12.42 24.99 -12.72
N ALA A 40 11.15 25.15 -12.32
CA ALA A 40 10.09 24.19 -12.61
C ALA A 40 9.69 24.27 -14.10
N VAL A 41 10.34 23.47 -14.96
CA VAL A 41 10.10 23.50 -16.42
C VAL A 41 8.83 22.72 -16.77
N ALA A 42 8.58 21.58 -16.12
CA ALA A 42 7.36 20.82 -16.32
C ALA A 42 6.26 21.22 -15.33
N ASN A 43 4.99 21.07 -15.74
CA ASN A 43 3.84 21.37 -14.89
C ASN A 43 3.70 20.42 -13.71
N ILE A 44 4.27 19.21 -13.81
CA ILE A 44 4.38 18.27 -12.70
C ILE A 44 5.32 18.80 -11.62
N ASP A 45 6.51 19.30 -11.99
CA ASP A 45 7.47 19.91 -11.05
C ASP A 45 6.85 21.12 -10.34
N LEU A 46 6.04 21.91 -11.06
CA LEU A 46 5.33 23.05 -10.50
C LEU A 46 4.24 22.61 -9.50
N ALA A 47 3.51 21.55 -9.80
CA ALA A 47 2.50 21.00 -8.90
C ALA A 47 3.15 20.42 -7.63
N ASP A 48 4.25 19.68 -7.79
CA ASP A 48 5.00 19.12 -6.66
C ASP A 48 5.63 20.22 -5.80
N LEU A 49 6.14 21.29 -6.41
CA LEU A 49 6.66 22.45 -5.70
C LEU A 49 5.55 23.14 -4.86
N ILE A 50 4.35 23.29 -5.42
CA ILE A 50 3.20 23.88 -4.72
C ILE A 50 2.75 22.99 -3.57
N ILE A 51 2.64 21.68 -3.79
CA ILE A 51 2.21 20.72 -2.77
C ILE A 51 3.27 20.58 -1.67
N GLY A 52 4.55 20.58 -2.04
CA GLY A 52 5.66 20.51 -1.09
C GLY A 52 5.79 21.76 -0.23
N HIS A 53 5.47 22.94 -0.79
CA HIS A 53 5.58 24.21 -0.07
C HIS A 53 4.36 24.52 0.82
N TYR A 54 3.14 24.27 0.32
CA TYR A 54 1.90 24.66 1.01
C TYR A 54 1.08 23.47 1.52
N GLY A 55 1.48 22.23 1.23
CA GLY A 55 0.65 21.05 1.49
C GLY A 55 -0.45 20.87 0.44
N LYS A 56 -1.08 19.69 0.43
CA LYS A 56 -2.01 19.28 -0.64
C LYS A 56 -3.30 20.12 -0.68
N LEU A 57 -3.94 20.35 0.46
CA LEU A 57 -5.21 21.06 0.55
C LEU A 57 -5.03 22.58 0.35
N ASP A 58 -4.06 23.19 1.02
CA ASP A 58 -3.82 24.62 0.88
C ASP A 58 -3.15 24.96 -0.46
N GLY A 59 -2.31 24.07 -1.00
CA GLY A 59 -1.81 24.15 -2.37
C GLY A 59 -2.94 24.16 -3.41
N LEU A 60 -3.98 23.34 -3.25
CA LEU A 60 -5.17 23.37 -4.11
C LEU A 60 -5.94 24.70 -3.99
N ARG A 61 -6.14 25.20 -2.76
CA ARG A 61 -6.83 26.48 -2.54
C ARG A 61 -6.07 27.65 -3.17
N ILE A 62 -4.74 27.66 -3.05
CA ILE A 62 -3.87 28.67 -3.67
C ILE A 62 -3.96 28.58 -5.19
N VAL A 63 -3.90 27.39 -5.78
CA VAL A 63 -4.04 27.22 -7.24
C VAL A 63 -5.40 27.74 -7.72
N ILE A 64 -6.50 27.41 -7.04
CA ILE A 64 -7.84 27.91 -7.37
C ILE A 64 -7.87 29.45 -7.32
N LYS A 65 -7.30 30.05 -6.26
CA LYS A 65 -7.23 31.51 -6.12
C LYS A 65 -6.41 32.15 -7.24
N VAL A 66 -5.20 31.65 -7.50
CA VAL A 66 -4.31 32.19 -8.54
C VAL A 66 -4.93 32.02 -9.93
N LEU A 67 -5.62 30.91 -10.21
CA LEU A 67 -6.36 30.71 -11.47
C LEU A 67 -7.46 31.76 -11.66
N LYS A 68 -8.20 32.11 -10.60
CA LYS A 68 -9.18 33.22 -10.64
C LYS A 68 -8.49 34.56 -10.90
N ASP A 69 -7.37 34.81 -10.23
CA ASP A 69 -6.61 36.07 -10.36
C ASP A 69 -6.02 36.26 -11.77
N ILE A 70 -5.68 35.18 -12.49
CA ILE A 70 -5.23 35.24 -13.89
C ILE A 70 -6.36 35.11 -14.92
N ASN A 71 -7.62 35.27 -14.48
CA ASN A 71 -8.84 35.19 -15.29
C ASN A 71 -9.05 33.82 -15.98
N GLN A 72 -8.56 32.74 -15.37
CA GLN A 72 -8.80 31.35 -15.78
C GLN A 72 -9.94 30.74 -14.95
N VAL A 73 -11.09 31.42 -14.96
CA VAL A 73 -12.24 31.07 -14.11
C VAL A 73 -12.74 29.66 -14.43
N HIS A 74 -12.84 29.27 -15.71
CA HIS A 74 -13.27 27.93 -16.13
C HIS A 74 -12.39 26.82 -15.56
N LEU A 75 -11.06 27.00 -15.55
CA LEU A 75 -10.12 26.05 -14.95
C LEU A 75 -10.21 26.03 -13.42
N SER A 76 -10.45 27.19 -12.80
CA SER A 76 -10.66 27.28 -11.36
C SER A 76 -11.94 26.57 -10.93
N THR A 77 -13.01 26.69 -11.72
CA THR A 77 -14.30 26.03 -11.50
C THR A 77 -14.16 24.53 -11.71
N LYS A 78 -13.55 24.09 -12.82
CA LYS A 78 -13.24 22.68 -13.08
C LYS A 78 -12.43 22.05 -11.95
N LEU A 79 -11.38 22.73 -11.48
CA LEU A 79 -10.57 22.24 -10.36
C LEU A 79 -11.37 22.20 -9.04
N SER A 80 -12.27 23.17 -8.81
CA SER A 80 -13.13 23.20 -7.62
C SER A 80 -14.21 22.13 -7.67
N GLU A 81 -14.83 21.91 -8.83
CA GLU A 81 -15.85 20.90 -9.08
C GLU A 81 -15.27 19.49 -9.00
N GLU A 82 -14.09 19.22 -9.58
CA GLU A 82 -13.40 17.93 -9.40
C GLU A 82 -12.96 17.70 -7.94
N THR A 83 -12.77 18.78 -7.18
CA THR A 83 -12.47 18.69 -5.74
C THR A 83 -13.74 18.46 -4.92
N ILE A 84 -14.88 19.07 -5.30
CA ILE A 84 -16.18 18.93 -4.64
C ILE A 84 -16.88 17.64 -5.04
N SER A 85 -16.81 17.17 -6.29
CA SER A 85 -17.36 15.88 -6.71
C SER A 85 -16.58 14.71 -6.10
N GLY A 86 -15.27 14.87 -5.87
CA GLY A 86 -14.50 13.96 -5.03
C GLY A 86 -14.93 13.94 -3.55
N ILE A 87 -15.63 14.99 -3.09
CA ILE A 87 -16.18 15.13 -1.74
C ILE A 87 -17.68 14.77 -1.70
N GLU A 88 -18.48 14.98 -2.75
CA GLU A 88 -19.92 14.68 -2.79
C GLU A 88 -20.22 13.24 -3.25
N GLU A 89 -19.38 12.63 -4.10
CA GLU A 89 -19.43 11.17 -4.32
C GLU A 89 -18.98 10.38 -3.07
N SER A 90 -18.44 11.05 -2.03
CA SER A 90 -18.15 10.47 -0.72
C SER A 90 -19.22 10.74 0.35
N PHE A 91 -20.31 11.44 0.03
CA PHE A 91 -21.41 11.72 0.96
C PHE A 91 -22.79 11.69 0.26
N SER A 92 -23.29 10.51 -0.14
CA SER A 92 -24.73 10.28 -0.32
C SER A 92 -25.28 9.47 0.85
N PHE A 93 -25.83 10.16 1.86
CA PHE A 93 -26.64 9.55 2.91
C PHE A 93 -28.06 9.35 2.37
N ASP A 94 -28.52 8.11 2.32
CA ASP A 94 -29.96 7.84 2.27
C ASP A 94 -30.60 8.29 3.61
N PRO A 95 -31.74 9.01 3.60
CA PRO A 95 -32.40 9.39 4.83
C PRO A 95 -33.08 8.16 5.44
N VAL A 96 -32.43 7.53 6.42
CA VAL A 96 -33.08 6.53 7.28
C VAL A 96 -34.11 7.26 8.15
N GLY A 97 -35.34 6.77 8.06
CA GLY A 97 -36.54 7.37 8.61
C GLY A 97 -36.46 7.67 10.11
N ALA A 98 -37.02 8.82 10.47
CA ALA A 98 -37.36 9.16 11.83
C ALA A 98 -38.37 8.12 12.38
N SER A 99 -37.92 7.27 13.29
CA SER A 99 -38.79 6.52 14.20
C SER A 99 -39.14 7.42 15.39
N THR A 100 -40.42 7.76 15.49
CA THR A 100 -41.05 8.34 16.67
C THR A 100 -41.06 7.35 17.84
N PRO A 101 -41.11 7.81 19.10
CA PRO A 101 -41.14 6.92 20.26
C PRO A 101 -42.51 6.25 20.41
N ASP A 102 -42.45 4.94 20.65
CA ASP A 102 -43.55 4.04 20.95
C ASP A 102 -44.15 4.37 22.33
N THR A 103 -45.46 4.64 22.38
CA THR A 103 -46.25 4.68 23.62
C THR A 103 -47.48 3.80 23.38
N THR A 104 -47.61 2.74 24.17
CA THR A 104 -48.68 1.73 24.11
C THR A 104 -49.93 2.17 24.91
N PRO A 105 -51.10 1.49 24.79
CA PRO A 105 -52.34 2.12 24.34
C PRO A 105 -53.45 2.17 25.40
N GLU A 106 -54.50 2.98 25.16
CA GLU A 106 -55.82 2.77 25.78
C GLU A 106 -56.98 3.29 24.88
N ALA A 107 -57.95 2.39 24.66
CA ALA A 107 -59.39 2.54 24.41
C ALA A 107 -59.96 3.29 23.18
N ASP A 108 -60.65 2.50 22.35
CA ASP A 108 -61.99 2.66 21.74
C ASP A 108 -62.47 4.03 21.24
N VAL A 109 -62.84 4.12 19.95
CA VAL A 109 -64.15 4.61 19.44
C VAL A 109 -64.27 4.32 17.93
N GLU A 110 -65.49 3.99 17.52
CA GLU A 110 -65.97 3.49 16.22
C GLU A 110 -65.81 4.41 14.99
N VAL A 111 -65.91 3.75 13.83
CA VAL A 111 -65.80 4.18 12.41
C VAL A 111 -66.82 5.26 11.99
N PRO A 112 -66.62 6.02 10.88
CA PRO A 112 -67.14 5.54 9.58
C PRO A 112 -66.26 5.83 8.34
N VAL A 113 -66.34 4.89 7.40
CA VAL A 113 -65.78 4.90 6.03
C VAL A 113 -66.46 5.97 5.14
N PRO A 114 -65.75 6.53 4.14
CA PRO A 114 -66.30 6.45 2.78
C PRO A 114 -65.32 5.94 1.72
N VAL A 115 -65.96 5.29 0.74
CA VAL A 115 -65.53 4.53 -0.43
C VAL A 115 -64.94 5.42 -1.56
N PRO A 116 -64.16 4.86 -2.52
CA PRO A 116 -63.29 5.62 -3.42
C PRO A 116 -63.94 5.95 -4.77
N VAL A 117 -63.46 7.00 -5.43
CA VAL A 117 -63.78 7.32 -6.83
C VAL A 117 -62.51 7.41 -7.69
N GLN A 118 -62.71 6.93 -8.91
CA GLN A 118 -61.78 6.31 -9.84
C GLN A 118 -61.11 7.26 -10.84
N LYS A 119 -59.94 6.79 -11.32
CA LYS A 119 -59.41 6.81 -12.71
C LYS A 119 -59.09 8.17 -13.35
N ASN A 120 -57.85 8.26 -13.85
CA ASN A 120 -57.67 8.11 -15.30
C ASN A 120 -56.30 7.60 -15.74
N LYS A 121 -56.34 6.53 -16.54
CA LYS A 121 -55.25 5.94 -17.31
C LYS A 121 -54.92 6.83 -18.50
N LYS A 122 -53.63 7.04 -18.80
CA LYS A 122 -53.16 7.13 -20.19
C LYS A 122 -51.91 6.28 -20.40
N ARG A 123 -51.91 5.62 -21.56
CA ARG A 123 -51.17 4.43 -21.97
C ARG A 123 -50.01 4.81 -22.91
N LYS A 124 -48.97 3.96 -22.87
CA LYS A 124 -48.09 3.50 -23.98
C LYS A 124 -47.14 4.52 -24.64
N ARG A 125 -45.84 4.18 -24.68
CA ARG A 125 -45.26 3.44 -25.82
C ARG A 125 -43.82 2.96 -25.57
N ASN A 126 -43.61 1.67 -25.82
CA ASN A 126 -42.32 1.06 -26.12
C ASN A 126 -41.69 1.68 -27.38
N ARG A 127 -40.39 1.96 -27.34
CA ARG A 127 -39.52 1.93 -28.52
C ARG A 127 -38.20 1.25 -28.17
N ARG A 128 -38.14 -0.05 -28.50
CA ARG A 128 -36.92 -0.71 -28.94
C ARG A 128 -36.63 -0.22 -30.36
N LEU A 129 -35.37 0.09 -30.65
CA LEU A 129 -34.85 0.10 -32.02
C LEU A 129 -33.37 -0.30 -31.98
N CYS A 130 -33.13 -1.47 -32.57
CA CYS A 130 -31.81 -1.96 -32.97
C CYS A 130 -31.26 -1.10 -34.12
N TYR A 131 -29.93 -1.01 -34.23
CA TYR A 131 -29.28 -1.15 -35.52
C TYR A 131 -27.98 -1.97 -35.39
N LYS A 132 -27.91 -3.03 -36.21
CA LYS A 132 -26.76 -3.92 -36.43
C LYS A 132 -25.80 -3.28 -37.44
N SER A 133 -24.51 -3.65 -37.44
CA SER A 133 -23.75 -4.08 -38.64
C SER A 133 -22.27 -4.33 -38.27
N LYS A 134 -21.82 -5.60 -38.18
CA LYS A 134 -21.04 -6.39 -39.17
C LYS A 134 -19.53 -6.09 -39.20
N TYR A 135 -18.73 -7.11 -38.90
CA TYR A 135 -17.72 -7.80 -39.73
C TYR A 135 -16.97 -8.75 -38.77
N SER A 136 -16.56 -9.99 -39.05
CA SER A 136 -17.02 -11.09 -39.91
C SER A 136 -16.18 -12.30 -39.44
N ASN A 137 -16.83 -13.43 -39.19
CA ASN A 137 -16.18 -14.72 -38.98
C ASN A 137 -15.61 -15.25 -40.31
N THR A 138 -14.37 -15.74 -40.26
CA THR A 138 -13.94 -16.97 -40.96
C THR A 138 -13.06 -17.69 -39.93
N GLY A 139 -13.40 -18.85 -39.37
CA GLY A 139 -14.09 -20.00 -39.94
C GLY A 139 -13.05 -21.03 -40.36
N LYS A 140 -12.67 -21.94 -39.45
CA LYS A 140 -12.70 -23.40 -39.71
C LYS A 140 -12.26 -24.21 -38.48
N ARG A 141 -13.22 -25.01 -38.01
CA ARG A 141 -13.13 -26.10 -37.05
C ARG A 141 -12.41 -27.32 -37.64
N CYS A 142 -11.70 -28.01 -36.75
CA CYS A 142 -11.60 -29.46 -36.55
C CYS A 142 -11.20 -30.37 -37.72
N LYS A 143 -10.23 -31.26 -37.46
CA LYS A 143 -10.51 -32.71 -37.31
C LYS A 143 -9.30 -33.49 -36.76
N LEU A 144 -9.63 -34.40 -35.84
CA LEU A 144 -8.83 -35.54 -35.39
C LEU A 144 -8.19 -36.32 -36.55
N LYS A 145 -7.02 -36.94 -36.31
CA LYS A 145 -6.87 -38.41 -36.41
C LYS A 145 -5.51 -38.92 -35.90
N LYS A 146 -5.61 -40.02 -35.14
CA LYS A 146 -4.56 -40.98 -34.76
C LYS A 146 -3.77 -41.49 -35.98
N ARG A 147 -2.47 -41.75 -35.80
CA ARG A 147 -1.79 -43.01 -36.19
C ARG A 147 -0.31 -42.98 -35.78
N GLY A 148 0.15 -44.07 -35.15
CA GLY A 148 1.55 -44.29 -34.78
C GLY A 148 2.35 -45.13 -35.78
N LYS A 149 3.52 -45.56 -35.30
CA LYS A 149 4.65 -46.32 -35.89
C LYS A 149 5.67 -45.45 -36.64
N ARG A 150 6.83 -45.21 -36.01
CA ARG A 150 8.08 -46.03 -35.96
C ARG A 150 8.90 -45.84 -37.24
N LEU A 151 10.15 -45.43 -37.08
CA LEU A 151 11.37 -46.20 -37.40
C LEU A 151 12.62 -45.40 -36.98
N LEU A 152 13.46 -46.06 -36.16
CA LEU A 152 14.94 -46.11 -36.12
C LEU A 152 15.71 -44.80 -35.94
N ASP A 153 16.82 -44.71 -35.23
CA ASP A 153 17.56 -45.48 -34.22
C ASP A 153 18.67 -44.49 -33.73
N GLU A 154 19.42 -44.87 -32.70
CA GLU A 154 20.68 -44.24 -32.24
C GLU A 154 20.54 -43.03 -31.29
N ASN A 155 20.41 -43.33 -29.99
CA ASN A 155 21.46 -43.02 -29.01
C ASN A 155 21.02 -43.45 -27.61
N THR A 156 21.42 -44.66 -27.26
CA THR A 156 21.44 -45.18 -25.90
C THR A 156 22.70 -44.64 -25.24
N GLU A 157 22.57 -43.65 -24.34
CA GLU A 157 23.49 -43.30 -23.23
C GLU A 157 23.21 -41.85 -22.81
N SER A 158 22.38 -41.64 -21.76
CA SER A 158 22.30 -40.43 -20.90
C SER A 158 20.98 -40.25 -20.10
N SER A 159 20.14 -41.28 -19.95
CA SER A 159 18.84 -41.13 -19.26
C SER A 159 18.83 -41.42 -17.75
N GLU A 160 19.84 -42.09 -17.19
CA GLU A 160 19.82 -42.46 -15.75
C GLU A 160 20.28 -41.30 -14.83
N GLY A 161 21.09 -40.35 -15.32
CA GLY A 161 21.56 -39.21 -14.53
C GLY A 161 20.50 -38.14 -14.26
N SER A 162 19.47 -38.02 -15.11
CA SER A 162 18.43 -36.99 -15.01
C SER A 162 17.37 -37.34 -13.98
N GLU A 163 16.91 -38.60 -13.95
CA GLU A 163 15.89 -39.07 -12.99
C GLU A 163 16.45 -39.13 -11.56
N HIS A 164 17.70 -39.57 -11.39
CA HIS A 164 18.35 -39.58 -10.08
C HIS A 164 18.51 -38.16 -9.51
N HIS A 165 18.83 -37.16 -10.34
CA HIS A 165 19.04 -35.79 -9.88
C HIS A 165 17.72 -35.07 -9.50
N GLU A 166 16.62 -35.33 -10.22
CA GLU A 166 15.28 -34.83 -9.88
C GLU A 166 14.71 -35.50 -8.62
N ILE A 167 14.93 -36.81 -8.45
CA ILE A 167 14.53 -37.55 -7.24
C ILE A 167 15.34 -37.07 -6.02
N GLN A 168 16.63 -36.77 -6.19
CA GLN A 168 17.46 -36.21 -5.13
C GLN A 168 16.98 -34.82 -4.71
N GLN A 169 16.73 -33.91 -5.66
CA GLN A 169 16.26 -32.55 -5.39
C GLN A 169 14.89 -32.51 -4.70
N SER A 170 13.94 -33.36 -5.13
CA SER A 170 12.62 -33.49 -4.49
C SER A 170 12.71 -33.99 -3.04
N SER A 171 13.64 -34.90 -2.77
CA SER A 171 13.89 -35.42 -1.42
C SER A 171 14.53 -34.38 -0.50
N ASP A 172 15.44 -33.55 -1.03
CA ASP A 172 16.16 -32.55 -0.23
C ASP A 172 15.24 -31.36 0.13
N GLU A 173 14.33 -30.97 -0.77
CA GLU A 173 13.32 -29.95 -0.48
C GLU A 173 12.36 -30.39 0.63
N SER A 174 11.95 -31.67 0.63
CA SER A 174 11.07 -32.25 1.65
C SER A 174 11.71 -32.26 3.04
N ILE A 175 13.01 -32.62 3.12
CA ILE A 175 13.77 -32.61 4.37
C ILE A 175 13.94 -31.18 4.89
N MET A 176 14.30 -30.23 4.02
CA MET A 176 14.40 -28.82 4.39
C MET A 176 13.06 -28.26 4.89
N LYS A 177 11.93 -28.59 4.23
CA LYS A 177 10.60 -28.24 4.74
C LYS A 177 10.34 -28.85 6.13
N GLY A 178 10.74 -30.10 6.36
CA GLY A 178 10.63 -30.76 7.67
C GLY A 178 11.42 -30.05 8.77
N ILE A 179 12.68 -29.69 8.52
CA ILE A 179 13.54 -28.97 9.47
C ILE A 179 12.96 -27.59 9.78
N LEU A 180 12.54 -26.85 8.75
CA LEU A 180 11.97 -25.52 8.91
C LEU A 180 10.62 -25.56 9.64
N SER A 181 9.83 -26.62 9.44
CA SER A 181 8.62 -26.88 10.23
C SER A 181 8.94 -27.16 11.70
N ALA A 182 10.00 -27.91 11.99
CA ALA A 182 10.46 -28.13 13.36
C ALA A 182 10.95 -26.82 14.01
N VAL A 183 11.74 -26.01 13.30
CA VAL A 183 12.19 -24.68 13.74
C VAL A 183 11.00 -23.76 14.02
N ASN A 184 10.01 -23.71 13.12
CA ASN A 184 8.77 -22.95 13.34
C ASN A 184 8.00 -23.43 14.58
N THR A 185 7.93 -24.74 14.79
CA THR A 185 7.27 -25.35 15.95
C THR A 185 7.98 -24.99 17.26
N LEU A 186 9.31 -25.10 17.29
CA LEU A 186 10.13 -24.72 18.45
C LEU A 186 10.01 -23.21 18.77
N SER A 187 9.98 -22.36 17.74
CA SER A 187 9.76 -20.92 17.89
C SER A 187 8.39 -20.61 18.51
N LYS A 188 7.32 -21.30 18.07
CA LYS A 188 5.97 -21.18 18.67
C LYS A 188 5.93 -21.59 20.14
N LEU A 189 6.80 -22.52 20.55
CA LEU A 189 6.94 -22.93 21.95
C LEU A 189 7.78 -21.95 22.80
N LYS A 190 8.13 -20.78 22.25
CA LYS A 190 8.99 -19.76 22.87
C LYS A 190 10.38 -20.28 23.24
N VAL A 191 10.83 -21.34 22.59
CA VAL A 191 12.21 -21.78 22.71
C VAL A 191 13.06 -20.77 21.93
N GLN A 192 14.01 -20.12 22.61
CA GLN A 192 14.97 -19.26 21.92
C GLN A 192 15.84 -20.14 21.01
N ILE A 193 15.71 -19.95 19.70
CA ILE A 193 16.54 -20.62 18.70
C ILE A 193 17.72 -19.70 18.44
N THR A 194 18.89 -20.08 18.94
CA THR A 194 20.15 -19.37 18.67
C THR A 194 20.68 -19.75 17.28
N SER A 195 21.63 -18.97 16.75
CA SER A 195 22.38 -19.33 15.53
C SER A 195 23.00 -20.72 15.65
N ASP A 196 23.45 -21.07 16.86
CA ASP A 196 24.16 -22.30 17.16
C ASP A 196 23.21 -23.49 17.12
N THR A 197 22.00 -23.34 17.70
CA THR A 197 20.94 -24.36 17.63
C THR A 197 20.47 -24.63 16.20
N LEU A 198 20.36 -23.58 15.37
CA LEU A 198 20.04 -23.74 13.95
C LEU A 198 21.20 -24.42 13.20
N GLY A 199 22.44 -24.08 13.53
CA GLY A 199 23.65 -24.73 13.01
C GLY A 199 23.70 -26.22 13.35
N GLU A 200 23.37 -26.60 14.59
CA GLU A 200 23.30 -28.00 15.04
C GLU A 200 22.17 -28.77 14.33
N LEU A 201 20.99 -28.17 14.15
CA LEU A 201 19.89 -28.77 13.38
C LEU A 201 20.26 -29.02 11.92
N LEU A 202 20.99 -28.09 11.30
CA LEU A 202 21.50 -28.23 9.94
C LEU A 202 22.65 -29.26 9.87
N GLN A 203 23.51 -29.34 10.88
CA GLN A 203 24.52 -30.40 10.98
C GLN A 203 23.88 -31.77 11.17
N PHE A 204 22.85 -31.87 12.00
CA PHE A 204 22.06 -33.08 12.16
C PHE A 204 21.44 -33.50 10.82
N ALA A 205 20.84 -32.56 10.08
CA ALA A 205 20.33 -32.83 8.74
C ALA A 205 21.40 -33.35 7.76
N LYS A 206 22.61 -32.76 7.80
CA LYS A 206 23.78 -33.24 7.05
C LYS A 206 24.22 -34.64 7.48
N SER A 207 24.10 -34.98 8.77
CA SER A 207 24.47 -36.30 9.30
C SER A 207 23.48 -37.41 8.91
N VAL A 208 22.21 -37.06 8.63
CA VAL A 208 21.14 -38.01 8.30
C VAL A 208 21.12 -38.40 6.81
N ARG A 209 21.78 -37.64 5.92
CA ARG A 209 22.01 -38.05 4.52
C ARG A 209 23.46 -37.80 4.07
N GLY A 210 24.13 -38.88 3.65
CA GLY A 210 25.40 -38.81 2.96
C GLY A 210 25.29 -38.07 1.61
N GLU A 211 26.27 -37.18 1.39
CA GLU A 211 26.66 -36.55 0.12
C GLU A 211 25.76 -35.47 -0.52
N GLY A 212 24.42 -35.51 -0.35
CA GLY A 212 23.50 -34.56 -1.03
C GLY A 212 23.47 -33.12 -0.48
N LEU A 213 23.69 -32.93 0.83
CA LEU A 213 23.64 -31.62 1.51
C LEU A 213 25.04 -30.99 1.74
N ASN A 214 26.09 -31.62 1.21
CA ASN A 214 27.48 -31.19 1.38
C ASN A 214 27.79 -29.88 0.64
N SER A 215 26.96 -29.46 -0.32
CA SER A 215 27.13 -28.23 -1.09
C SER A 215 26.57 -26.98 -0.39
N ILE A 216 25.85 -27.13 0.74
CA ILE A 216 25.38 -25.99 1.53
C ILE A 216 26.51 -25.55 2.45
N GLU A 217 27.46 -24.78 1.90
CA GLU A 217 28.46 -24.05 2.69
C GLU A 217 27.78 -22.94 3.52
N MET A 218 28.23 -22.79 4.76
CA MET A 218 27.62 -21.92 5.76
C MET A 218 27.72 -20.43 5.39
N PHE A 219 26.57 -19.75 5.46
CA PHE A 219 26.38 -18.30 5.66
C PHE A 219 27.17 -17.34 4.74
N GLU A 220 26.94 -17.40 3.44
CA GLU A 220 26.91 -16.17 2.64
C GLU A 220 25.48 -15.60 2.65
N ASP A 221 25.31 -14.28 2.47
CA ASP A 221 24.01 -13.59 2.54
C ASP A 221 22.91 -14.26 1.67
N LYS A 222 23.31 -14.88 0.55
CA LYS A 222 22.41 -15.63 -0.34
C LYS A 222 21.77 -16.85 0.32
N HIS A 223 22.47 -17.53 1.22
CA HIS A 223 21.95 -18.70 1.93
C HIS A 223 20.95 -18.30 3.02
N ILE A 224 21.13 -17.13 3.66
CA ILE A 224 20.16 -16.57 4.61
C ILE A 224 18.86 -16.23 3.89
N GLU A 225 18.94 -15.59 2.73
CA GLU A 225 17.77 -15.28 1.91
C GLU A 225 17.00 -16.55 1.53
N GLN A 226 17.71 -17.60 1.10
CA GLN A 226 17.09 -18.88 0.74
C GLN A 226 16.41 -19.57 1.94
N VAL A 227 17.06 -19.58 3.11
CA VAL A 227 16.47 -20.11 4.36
C VAL A 227 15.23 -19.32 4.75
N LEU A 228 15.28 -17.98 4.68
CA LEU A 228 14.13 -17.12 4.96
C LEU A 228 12.98 -17.35 3.97
N LEU A 229 13.28 -17.50 2.68
CA LEU A 229 12.28 -17.81 1.66
C LEU A 229 11.61 -19.16 1.95
N SER A 230 12.38 -20.20 2.25
CA SER A 230 11.85 -21.53 2.58
C SER A 230 11.04 -21.53 3.88
N LEU A 231 11.51 -20.85 4.94
CA LEU A 231 10.76 -20.71 6.20
C LEU A 231 9.45 -19.95 5.97
N SER A 232 9.50 -18.89 5.17
CA SER A 232 8.30 -18.14 4.79
C SER A 232 7.32 -19.02 4.01
N GLY A 233 7.82 -19.93 3.18
CA GLY A 233 7.03 -20.92 2.44
C GLY A 233 6.25 -21.83 3.39
N VAL A 234 6.94 -22.45 4.34
CA VAL A 234 6.32 -23.35 5.35
C VAL A 234 5.25 -22.61 6.17
N ILE A 235 5.56 -21.40 6.65
CA ILE A 235 4.60 -20.59 7.41
C ILE A 235 3.39 -20.21 6.55
N LYS A 236 3.63 -19.81 5.29
CA LYS A 236 2.56 -19.45 4.34
C LYS A 236 1.66 -20.63 4.01
N GLU A 237 2.21 -21.84 3.85
CA GLU A 237 1.44 -23.07 3.59
C GLU A 237 0.52 -23.39 4.78
N GLU A 238 1.04 -23.36 6.01
CA GLU A 238 0.24 -23.62 7.21
C GLU A 238 -0.90 -22.60 7.38
N ILE A 239 -0.63 -21.31 7.14
CA ILE A 239 -1.66 -20.27 7.20
C ILE A 239 -2.70 -20.50 6.12
N GLN A 240 -2.29 -20.83 4.89
CA GLN A 240 -3.22 -21.07 3.78
C GLN A 240 -4.14 -22.25 4.06
N GLU A 241 -3.60 -23.37 4.54
CA GLU A 241 -4.39 -24.53 4.92
C GLU A 241 -5.38 -24.18 6.04
N ALA A 242 -4.93 -23.47 7.07
CA ALA A 242 -5.80 -23.05 8.16
C ALA A 242 -6.93 -22.11 7.70
N VAL A 243 -6.66 -21.20 6.77
CA VAL A 243 -7.69 -20.32 6.18
C VAL A 243 -8.68 -21.12 5.34
N ARG A 244 -8.22 -22.11 4.55
CA ARG A 244 -9.10 -22.96 3.74
C ARG A 244 -10.03 -23.82 4.59
N LEU A 245 -9.53 -24.35 5.70
CA LEU A 245 -10.29 -25.14 6.67
C LEU A 245 -11.24 -24.29 7.52
N SER A 246 -10.97 -22.99 7.64
CA SER A 246 -11.83 -22.07 8.39
C SER A 246 -13.21 -21.98 7.73
N PRO A 247 -14.32 -22.06 8.49
CA PRO A 247 -15.66 -21.94 7.95
C PRO A 247 -15.93 -20.53 7.38
N VAL A 248 -15.30 -19.52 7.97
CA VAL A 248 -15.37 -18.11 7.55
C VAL A 248 -14.03 -17.44 7.74
N PHE A 249 -13.73 -16.43 6.94
CA PHE A 249 -12.57 -15.58 7.15
C PHE A 249 -12.89 -14.12 6.79
N SER A 250 -12.04 -13.21 7.23
CA SER A 250 -12.12 -11.79 6.88
C SER A 250 -10.78 -11.29 6.37
N VAL A 251 -10.83 -10.31 5.47
CA VAL A 251 -9.63 -9.61 5.00
C VAL A 251 -9.55 -8.25 5.68
N GLN A 252 -8.39 -7.91 6.22
CA GLN A 252 -8.10 -6.58 6.74
C GLN A 252 -7.09 -5.91 5.82
N ALA A 253 -7.32 -4.65 5.49
CA ALA A 253 -6.48 -3.90 4.57
C ALA A 253 -6.15 -2.51 5.14
N TYR A 254 -4.87 -2.27 5.34
CA TYR A 254 -4.34 -1.02 5.91
C TYR A 254 -3.50 -0.30 4.88
N LYS A 255 -3.80 0.98 4.68
CA LYS A 255 -3.02 1.83 3.79
C LYS A 255 -1.87 2.47 4.55
N GLU A 256 -0.69 2.44 3.95
CA GLU A 256 0.51 3.08 4.45
C GLU A 256 1.25 3.87 3.37
N ILE A 257 2.06 4.84 3.78
CA ILE A 257 2.94 5.60 2.88
C ILE A 257 4.38 5.32 3.28
N ILE A 258 5.11 4.62 2.41
CA ILE A 258 6.51 4.24 2.65
C ILE A 258 7.35 4.73 1.47
N GLY A 259 8.33 5.60 1.75
CA GLY A 259 9.22 6.15 0.72
C GLY A 259 8.49 6.98 -0.35
N GLY A 260 7.41 7.68 0.02
CA GLY A 260 6.59 8.47 -0.91
C GLY A 260 5.65 7.66 -1.80
N ARG A 261 5.64 6.32 -1.67
CA ARG A 261 4.71 5.43 -2.37
C ARG A 261 3.60 4.95 -1.43
N GLN A 262 2.41 4.74 -1.97
CA GLN A 262 1.29 4.18 -1.22
C GLN A 262 1.33 2.66 -1.28
N TRP A 263 1.10 2.02 -0.14
CA TRP A 263 1.10 0.59 0.06
C TRP A 263 -0.18 0.13 0.75
N VAL A 264 -0.74 -1.00 0.35
CA VAL A 264 -1.76 -1.71 1.11
C VAL A 264 -1.13 -2.94 1.73
N ILE A 265 -1.26 -3.05 3.04
CA ILE A 265 -0.88 -4.22 3.83
C ILE A 265 -2.16 -5.04 4.09
N LEU A 266 -2.15 -6.29 3.63
CA LEU A 266 -3.27 -7.21 3.77
C LEU A 266 -3.00 -8.22 4.88
N TYR A 267 -4.00 -8.41 5.74
CA TYR A 267 -4.07 -9.47 6.73
C TYR A 267 -5.31 -10.32 6.49
N VAL A 268 -5.24 -11.59 6.87
CA VAL A 268 -6.40 -12.48 6.89
C VAL A 268 -6.68 -12.88 8.34
N SER A 269 -7.95 -12.82 8.73
CA SER A 269 -8.40 -13.36 10.02
C SER A 269 -9.32 -14.55 9.80
N TYR A 270 -9.10 -15.62 10.53
CA TYR A 270 -9.74 -16.91 10.33
C TYR A 270 -9.89 -17.64 11.66
N LEU A 271 -10.77 -18.63 11.71
CA LEU A 271 -11.01 -19.45 12.87
C LEU A 271 -10.12 -20.70 12.82
N LYS A 272 -9.29 -20.90 13.85
CA LYS A 272 -8.49 -22.12 14.02
C LYS A 272 -8.57 -22.52 15.49
N ASP A 273 -8.96 -23.77 15.76
CA ASP A 273 -9.10 -24.32 17.11
C ASP A 273 -10.07 -23.53 18.01
N GLY A 274 -11.16 -23.01 17.43
CA GLY A 274 -12.14 -22.18 18.15
C GLY A 274 -11.67 -20.76 18.49
N GLN A 275 -10.48 -20.36 18.04
CA GLN A 275 -9.93 -19.02 18.25
C GLN A 275 -9.76 -18.28 16.94
N VAL A 276 -10.02 -16.96 16.96
CA VAL A 276 -9.73 -16.08 15.84
C VAL A 276 -8.22 -15.84 15.80
N LYS A 277 -7.59 -16.16 14.68
CA LYS A 277 -6.18 -15.88 14.40
C LYS A 277 -6.11 -14.87 13.26
N THR A 278 -5.14 -13.97 13.33
CA THR A 278 -4.85 -12.99 12.27
C THR A 278 -3.42 -13.19 11.79
N SER A 279 -3.26 -13.29 10.48
CA SER A 279 -1.97 -13.56 9.84
C SER A 279 -1.74 -12.60 8.69
N PHE A 280 -0.48 -12.23 8.46
CA PHE A 280 -0.09 -11.45 7.30
C PHE A 280 -0.39 -12.23 6.01
N LEU A 281 -0.98 -11.55 5.03
CA LEU A 281 -1.37 -12.14 3.76
C LEU A 281 -0.44 -11.68 2.63
N SER A 282 -0.33 -10.37 2.44
CA SER A 282 0.49 -9.77 1.39
C SER A 282 0.64 -8.26 1.57
N ILE A 283 1.53 -7.64 0.80
CA ILE A 283 1.68 -6.19 0.68
C ILE A 283 1.81 -5.82 -0.80
N CYS A 284 1.18 -4.72 -1.23
CA CYS A 284 1.35 -4.20 -2.58
C CYS A 284 1.36 -2.69 -2.63
N SER A 285 2.00 -2.14 -3.66
CA SER A 285 1.78 -0.76 -4.07
C SER A 285 0.54 -0.66 -4.94
N PHE A 286 -0.15 0.47 -4.90
CA PHE A 286 -1.39 0.67 -5.65
C PHE A 286 -1.53 2.11 -6.16
N GLU A 287 -2.39 2.28 -7.16
CA GLU A 287 -2.76 3.60 -7.71
C GLU A 287 -4.21 3.96 -7.40
N ASP A 288 -5.12 2.98 -7.45
CA ASP A 288 -6.56 3.17 -7.26
C ASP A 288 -7.25 1.96 -6.58
N ALA A 289 -8.54 2.13 -6.29
CA ALA A 289 -9.36 1.10 -5.64
C ALA A 289 -9.53 -0.17 -6.50
N CYS A 290 -9.62 -0.04 -7.82
CA CYS A 290 -9.75 -1.17 -8.73
C CYS A 290 -8.50 -2.06 -8.71
N SER A 291 -7.33 -1.44 -8.66
CA SER A 291 -6.03 -2.11 -8.56
C SER A 291 -5.92 -2.90 -7.26
N ILE A 292 -6.36 -2.30 -6.13
CA ILE A 292 -6.40 -3.01 -4.84
C ILE A 292 -7.36 -4.20 -4.90
N LYS A 293 -8.58 -4.01 -5.42
CA LYS A 293 -9.57 -5.08 -5.51
C LYS A 293 -9.07 -6.24 -6.38
N ASN A 294 -8.54 -5.95 -7.56
CA ASN A 294 -7.99 -6.96 -8.47
C ASN A 294 -6.83 -7.73 -7.82
N PHE A 295 -5.99 -7.03 -7.06
CA PHE A 295 -4.91 -7.67 -6.31
C PHE A 295 -5.43 -8.58 -5.20
N ILE A 296 -6.46 -8.15 -4.46
CA ILE A 296 -7.14 -8.99 -3.47
C ILE A 296 -7.69 -10.24 -4.16
N ASP A 297 -8.45 -10.10 -5.26
CA ASP A 297 -9.00 -11.25 -5.99
C ASP A 297 -7.91 -12.21 -6.44
N GLN A 298 -6.84 -11.67 -7.04
CA GLN A 298 -5.71 -12.46 -7.51
C GLN A 298 -5.11 -13.29 -6.37
N ILE A 299 -4.84 -12.66 -5.22
CA ILE A 299 -4.28 -13.37 -4.06
C ILE A 299 -5.24 -14.43 -3.54
N LEU A 300 -6.53 -14.11 -3.41
CA LEU A 300 -7.52 -15.05 -2.87
C LEU A 300 -7.68 -16.25 -3.82
N GLN A 301 -7.66 -16.03 -5.13
CA GLN A 301 -7.72 -17.08 -6.14
C GLN A 301 -6.45 -17.92 -6.20
N GLU A 302 -5.26 -17.29 -6.25
CA GLU A 302 -3.97 -17.97 -6.26
C GLU A 302 -3.77 -18.85 -5.03
N LYS A 303 -4.25 -18.39 -3.86
CA LYS A 303 -4.22 -19.16 -2.62
C LYS A 303 -5.37 -20.16 -2.49
N GLY A 304 -6.27 -20.25 -3.48
CA GLY A 304 -7.39 -21.19 -3.48
C GLY A 304 -8.35 -20.97 -2.32
N PHE A 305 -8.63 -19.71 -1.96
CA PHE A 305 -9.61 -19.37 -0.93
C PHE A 305 -10.98 -19.20 -1.58
N GLU A 306 -11.98 -19.89 -1.05
CA GLU A 306 -13.38 -19.84 -1.52
C GLU A 306 -14.07 -18.55 -1.04
N TYR A 307 -13.58 -17.40 -1.50
CA TYR A 307 -13.96 -16.09 -0.95
C TYR A 307 -15.42 -15.72 -1.25
N HIS A 308 -16.02 -16.21 -2.34
CA HIS A 308 -17.44 -15.97 -2.63
C HIS A 308 -18.39 -16.53 -1.56
N GLU A 309 -17.99 -17.57 -0.82
CA GLU A 309 -18.82 -18.22 0.19
C GLU A 309 -18.34 -17.95 1.62
N LYS A 310 -17.02 -17.90 1.82
CA LYS A 310 -16.41 -17.86 3.15
C LYS A 310 -15.93 -16.48 3.58
N LEU A 311 -15.84 -15.49 2.67
CA LEU A 311 -15.42 -14.14 3.04
C LEU A 311 -16.57 -13.41 3.76
N ALA A 312 -16.49 -13.35 5.07
CA ALA A 312 -17.52 -12.77 5.92
C ALA A 312 -17.37 -11.26 6.11
N ALA A 313 -16.13 -10.75 6.16
CA ALA A 313 -15.89 -9.34 6.43
C ALA A 313 -14.67 -8.75 5.72
N PHE A 314 -14.74 -7.45 5.47
CA PHE A 314 -13.63 -6.62 5.02
C PHE A 314 -13.44 -5.46 6.01
N LEU A 315 -12.26 -5.41 6.64
CA LEU A 315 -11.88 -4.35 7.57
C LEU A 315 -10.90 -3.40 6.89
N SER A 316 -11.18 -2.09 6.94
CA SER A 316 -10.24 -1.09 6.43
C SER A 316 -10.12 0.11 7.36
N ASP A 317 -9.16 0.98 7.08
CA ASP A 317 -9.03 2.27 7.75
C ASP A 317 -10.14 3.28 7.36
N GLY A 318 -11.10 2.91 6.51
CA GLY A 318 -12.18 3.79 6.10
C GLY A 318 -11.76 5.00 5.26
N GLU A 319 -10.56 4.98 4.66
CA GLU A 319 -10.27 5.97 3.62
C GLU A 319 -11.20 5.81 2.42
N PRO A 320 -11.51 6.90 1.68
CA PRO A 320 -12.41 6.84 0.53
C PRO A 320 -12.04 5.74 -0.49
N VAL A 321 -10.73 5.56 -0.75
CA VAL A 321 -10.25 4.50 -1.64
C VAL A 321 -10.60 3.10 -1.11
N MET A 322 -10.50 2.89 0.21
CA MET A 322 -10.79 1.61 0.86
C MET A 322 -12.28 1.35 1.01
N CYS A 323 -13.09 2.41 1.18
CA CYS A 323 -14.55 2.32 1.09
C CYS A 323 -14.97 1.85 -0.30
N ARG A 324 -14.35 2.39 -1.36
CA ARG A 324 -14.59 1.95 -2.73
C ARG A 324 -14.16 0.50 -2.97
N VAL A 325 -13.04 0.06 -2.41
CA VAL A 325 -12.64 -1.36 -2.44
C VAL A 325 -13.71 -2.24 -1.79
N ALA A 326 -14.23 -1.84 -0.62
CA ALA A 326 -15.28 -2.60 0.07
C ALA A 326 -16.57 -2.70 -0.78
N GLU A 327 -16.96 -1.62 -1.46
CA GLU A 327 -18.08 -1.63 -2.41
C GLU A 327 -17.85 -2.58 -3.58
N LEU A 328 -16.66 -2.57 -4.17
CA LEU A 328 -16.30 -3.46 -5.26
C LEU A 328 -16.32 -4.92 -4.82
N LEU A 329 -15.79 -5.24 -3.63
CA LEU A 329 -15.84 -6.60 -3.08
C LEU A 329 -17.27 -7.05 -2.78
N LYS A 330 -18.16 -6.14 -2.37
CA LYS A 330 -19.59 -6.45 -2.19
C LYS A 330 -20.32 -6.82 -3.47
N GLN A 331 -19.81 -6.43 -4.64
CA GLN A 331 -20.39 -6.86 -5.92
C GLN A 331 -20.22 -8.37 -6.12
N ASP A 332 -19.10 -8.94 -5.66
CA ASP A 332 -18.79 -10.37 -5.77
C ASP A 332 -19.25 -11.17 -4.54
N CYS A 333 -19.32 -10.50 -3.38
CA CYS A 333 -19.73 -11.08 -2.10
C CYS A 333 -20.84 -10.21 -1.47
N PRO A 334 -22.12 -10.34 -1.88
CA PRO A 334 -23.20 -9.45 -1.43
C PRO A 334 -23.44 -9.45 0.09
N CYS A 335 -23.11 -10.55 0.77
CA CYS A 335 -23.24 -10.68 2.22
C CYS A 335 -22.01 -10.15 2.99
N LEU A 336 -21.01 -9.59 2.30
CA LEU A 336 -19.78 -9.09 2.91
C LEU A 336 -20.06 -7.93 3.87
N ILE A 337 -19.64 -8.10 5.12
CA ILE A 337 -19.74 -7.04 6.11
C ILE A 337 -18.50 -6.16 6.03
N SER A 338 -18.69 -4.89 5.65
CA SER A 338 -17.62 -3.90 5.65
C SER A 338 -17.60 -3.14 6.97
N HIS A 339 -16.47 -3.16 7.67
CA HIS A 339 -16.27 -2.36 8.87
C HIS A 339 -15.07 -1.44 8.72
N HIS A 340 -15.12 -0.28 9.36
CA HIS A 340 -13.95 0.57 9.48
C HIS A 340 -13.25 0.34 10.82
N CYS A 341 -11.96 0.59 10.83
CA CYS A 341 -11.13 0.45 12.01
C CYS A 341 -11.64 1.33 13.16
N GLY A 342 -11.99 0.71 14.29
CA GLY A 342 -12.45 1.39 15.49
C GLY A 342 -11.45 2.41 16.03
N TYR A 343 -10.15 2.18 15.82
CA TYR A 343 -9.09 3.13 16.18
C TYR A 343 -9.26 4.48 15.47
N ARG A 344 -9.59 4.45 14.17
CA ARG A 344 -9.83 5.69 13.42
C ARG A 344 -11.11 6.38 13.88
N TYR A 345 -12.15 5.63 14.20
CA TYR A 345 -13.37 6.18 14.81
C TYR A 345 -13.14 6.80 16.18
N ALA A 346 -12.19 6.29 16.96
CA ALA A 346 -11.83 6.89 18.25
C ALA A 346 -10.98 8.16 18.08
N ILE A 347 -10.06 8.18 17.11
CA ILE A 347 -9.11 9.28 16.94
C ILE A 347 -9.66 10.43 16.13
N LEU A 348 -10.44 10.18 15.07
CA LEU A 348 -10.96 11.26 14.23
C LEU A 348 -11.75 12.31 15.03
N PRO A 349 -12.68 11.94 15.92
CA PRO A 349 -13.40 12.92 16.74
C PRO A 349 -12.45 13.72 17.64
N ALA A 350 -11.46 13.07 18.25
CA ALA A 350 -10.47 13.75 19.08
C ALA A 350 -9.62 14.72 18.25
N PHE A 351 -9.21 14.32 17.05
CA PHE A 351 -8.48 15.14 16.09
C PHE A 351 -9.31 16.36 15.65
N TYR A 352 -10.57 16.15 15.23
CA TYR A 352 -11.47 17.23 14.85
C TYR A 352 -11.81 18.18 16.01
N ALA A 353 -11.98 17.64 17.22
CA ALA A 353 -12.13 18.46 18.42
C ALA A 353 -10.88 19.34 18.63
N CYS A 354 -9.68 18.79 18.44
CA CYS A 354 -8.45 19.57 18.50
C CYS A 354 -8.37 20.64 17.41
N GLU A 355 -8.83 20.37 16.18
CA GLU A 355 -8.81 21.36 15.09
C GLU A 355 -9.85 22.48 15.25
N THR A 356 -10.93 22.24 15.99
CA THR A 356 -12.00 23.23 16.20
C THR A 356 -11.79 24.10 17.43
N MET A 357 -10.95 23.67 18.39
CA MET A 357 -10.66 24.43 19.60
C MET A 357 -9.51 25.42 19.39
N LYS A 358 -9.81 26.73 19.39
CA LYS A 358 -8.79 27.81 19.28
C LYS A 358 -7.57 27.66 20.22
N PRO A 359 -7.70 27.28 21.51
CA PRO A 359 -6.52 27.09 22.36
C PRO A 359 -5.59 25.97 21.86
N MET A 360 -6.16 24.95 21.24
CA MET A 360 -5.43 23.79 20.73
C MET A 360 -4.71 24.11 19.42
N GLU A 361 -5.22 25.06 18.63
CA GLU A 361 -4.53 25.60 17.46
C GLU A 361 -3.19 26.23 17.85
N LYS A 362 -3.18 27.12 18.85
CA LYS A 362 -1.95 27.73 19.37
C LYS A 362 -0.99 26.69 19.96
N PHE A 363 -1.51 25.66 20.63
CA PHE A 363 -0.71 24.55 21.13
C PHE A 363 -0.07 23.76 19.98
N LYS A 364 -0.86 23.39 18.95
CA LYS A 364 -0.40 22.70 17.73
C LYS A 364 0.68 23.51 17.02
N GLU A 365 0.49 24.81 16.86
CA GLU A 365 1.49 25.71 16.28
C GLU A 365 2.78 25.74 17.09
N THR A 366 2.67 25.92 18.41
CA THR A 366 3.83 25.98 19.30
C THR A 366 4.62 24.67 19.26
N VAL A 367 3.94 23.52 19.37
CA VAL A 367 4.57 22.19 19.28
C VAL A 367 5.17 21.97 17.89
N SER A 368 4.50 22.40 16.82
CA SER A 368 5.02 22.29 15.45
C SER A 368 6.24 23.16 15.21
N GLN A 369 6.27 24.37 15.78
CA GLN A 369 7.43 25.27 15.76
C GLN A 369 8.59 24.69 16.55
N ILE A 370 8.34 24.13 17.74
CA ILE A 370 9.35 23.42 18.53
C ILE A 370 9.89 22.23 17.74
N PHE A 371 9.01 21.39 17.17
CA PHE A 371 9.41 20.25 16.36
C PHE A 371 10.25 20.69 15.16
N THR A 372 9.80 21.72 14.43
CA THR A 372 10.51 22.28 13.27
C THR A 372 11.86 22.86 13.67
N PHE A 373 11.91 23.63 14.76
CA PHE A 373 13.15 24.13 15.33
C PHE A 373 14.10 22.98 15.62
N TYR A 374 13.67 21.95 16.34
CA TYR A 374 14.52 20.80 16.61
C TYR A 374 14.90 20.04 15.33
N SER A 375 13.97 19.78 14.40
CA SER A 375 14.22 19.01 13.19
C SER A 375 15.13 19.72 12.19
N THR A 376 15.16 21.05 12.23
CA THR A 376 16.03 21.88 11.39
C THR A 376 17.24 22.43 12.13
N SER A 377 17.30 22.31 13.47
CA SER A 377 18.42 22.81 14.25
C SER A 377 19.67 21.96 14.01
N ASN A 378 20.78 22.64 13.73
CA ASN A 378 22.13 22.05 13.77
C ASN A 378 22.47 21.47 15.14
N GLY A 379 21.72 21.79 16.21
CA GLY A 379 21.90 21.26 17.56
C GLY A 379 21.78 19.73 17.64
N ARG A 380 20.97 19.09 16.79
CA ARG A 380 20.81 17.62 16.76
C ARG A 380 22.07 16.88 16.29
N PHE A 381 22.96 17.56 15.57
CA PHE A 381 24.23 17.01 15.07
C PHE A 381 25.42 17.90 15.42
N SER A 382 25.28 18.77 16.43
CA SER A 382 26.34 19.72 16.82
C SER A 382 27.67 19.03 17.20
N ASN A 383 27.60 17.74 17.53
CA ASN A 383 28.73 16.88 17.82
C ASN A 383 29.23 16.05 16.62
N ILE A 384 28.68 16.21 15.42
CA ILE A 384 29.13 15.56 14.18
C ILE A 384 29.57 16.67 13.22
N LEU A 385 30.89 16.84 13.08
CA LEU A 385 31.52 17.84 12.22
C LEU A 385 31.46 17.44 10.73
N GLY A 386 31.42 16.13 10.44
CA GLY A 386 31.26 15.63 9.09
C GLY A 386 31.32 14.12 8.97
N ILE A 387 30.65 13.58 7.95
CA ILE A 387 30.76 12.18 7.51
C ILE A 387 31.50 12.18 6.17
N LYS A 388 32.53 11.35 5.99
CA LYS A 388 33.26 11.17 4.72
C LYS A 388 33.14 9.72 4.28
N LEU A 389 32.72 9.51 3.03
CA LEU A 389 32.67 8.18 2.40
C LEU A 389 33.94 8.02 1.57
N LEU A 390 34.77 7.04 1.91
CA LEU A 390 36.10 6.86 1.34
C LEU A 390 36.18 5.58 0.52
N ARG A 391 36.90 5.64 -0.60
CA ARG A 391 37.37 4.50 -1.39
C ARG A 391 38.89 4.54 -1.46
N ASN A 392 39.57 3.50 -0.97
CA ASN A 392 41.03 3.45 -0.85
C ASN A 392 41.63 4.66 -0.12
N GLY A 393 40.90 5.21 0.86
CA GLY A 393 41.30 6.40 1.61
C GLY A 393 40.97 7.75 0.95
N GLU A 394 40.48 7.78 -0.30
CA GLU A 394 40.06 9.01 -1.00
C GLU A 394 38.54 9.22 -0.94
N GLU A 395 38.10 10.47 -0.77
CA GLU A 395 36.66 10.78 -0.66
C GLU A 395 35.92 10.58 -1.99
N ILE A 396 34.82 9.84 -1.94
CA ILE A 396 33.98 9.56 -3.10
C ILE A 396 33.16 10.82 -3.43
N ALA A 397 33.26 11.29 -4.68
CA ALA A 397 32.57 12.49 -5.14
C ALA A 397 31.05 12.32 -5.24
N GLY A 398 30.32 13.43 -5.03
CA GLY A 398 28.86 13.49 -5.15
C GLY A 398 28.05 12.77 -4.06
N PRO A 399 28.49 12.73 -2.78
CA PRO A 399 27.67 12.12 -1.74
C PRO A 399 26.42 12.95 -1.48
N GLN A 400 25.29 12.28 -1.34
CA GLN A 400 24.04 12.87 -0.88
C GLN A 400 23.88 12.58 0.60
N GLN A 401 23.62 13.62 1.37
CA GLN A 401 23.24 13.49 2.77
C GLN A 401 21.73 13.71 2.85
N SER A 402 21.01 12.75 3.43
CA SER A 402 19.58 12.91 3.65
C SER A 402 19.32 13.34 5.09
N ASP A 403 18.28 14.16 5.25
CA ASP A 403 17.78 14.50 6.58
C ASP A 403 16.99 13.31 7.14
N VAL A 404 17.57 12.70 8.18
CA VAL A 404 16.93 11.86 9.22
C VAL A 404 16.12 10.65 8.75
N ALA A 405 16.61 9.45 9.07
CA ALA A 405 15.78 8.23 9.12
C ALA A 405 15.26 7.97 10.54
N PHE A 406 14.03 7.49 10.66
CA PHE A 406 13.36 7.16 11.93
C PHE A 406 13.53 5.68 12.31
N HIS A 407 13.85 5.39 13.58
CA HIS A 407 13.70 4.05 14.19
C HIS A 407 12.66 4.09 15.31
N GLN A 408 12.09 2.94 15.67
CA GLN A 408 11.00 2.79 16.66
C GLN A 408 11.36 3.30 18.08
N ASP A 409 12.66 3.44 18.39
CA ASP A 409 13.15 3.87 19.70
C ASP A 409 13.60 5.35 19.75
N TRP A 410 13.26 6.13 18.72
CA TRP A 410 13.65 7.54 18.58
C TRP A 410 15.16 7.91 18.43
N PRO A 411 16.12 7.01 18.11
CA PRO A 411 17.45 7.47 17.74
C PRO A 411 17.40 8.16 16.36
N PHE A 412 18.04 9.32 16.27
CA PHE A 412 18.19 10.07 15.02
C PHE A 412 19.47 9.64 14.31
N HIS A 413 19.37 9.21 13.05
CA HIS A 413 20.55 8.87 12.25
C HIS A 413 20.77 9.89 11.14
N LEU A 414 22.01 10.40 11.04
CA LEU A 414 22.47 11.16 9.89
C LEU A 414 22.98 10.17 8.83
N THR A 415 22.33 10.13 7.67
CA THR A 415 22.70 9.21 6.59
C THR A 415 23.37 9.97 5.45
N LYS A 416 24.59 9.56 5.10
CA LYS A 416 25.33 10.02 3.91
C LYS A 416 25.52 8.82 2.99
N SER A 417 25.10 8.94 1.75
CA SER A 417 25.15 7.88 0.74
C SER A 417 25.74 8.41 -0.57
N VAL A 418 26.31 7.53 -1.36
CA VAL A 418 26.80 7.84 -2.71
C VAL A 418 26.55 6.62 -3.59
N ALA A 419 26.03 6.84 -4.79
CA ALA A 419 25.86 5.76 -5.75
C ALA A 419 27.23 5.34 -6.30
N PHE A 420 27.56 4.06 -6.21
CA PHE A 420 28.77 3.51 -6.81
C PHE A 420 28.54 2.05 -7.25
N THR A 421 29.37 1.57 -8.19
CA THR A 421 29.35 0.18 -8.65
C THR A 421 30.47 -0.61 -7.97
N PRO A 422 30.18 -1.52 -7.03
CA PRO A 422 31.21 -2.36 -6.42
C PRO A 422 31.74 -3.35 -7.46
N ALA A 423 33.05 -3.30 -7.73
CA ALA A 423 33.74 -4.31 -8.53
C ALA A 423 34.60 -5.17 -7.59
N ALA A 424 34.42 -6.49 -7.65
CA ALA A 424 35.16 -7.44 -6.82
C ALA A 424 36.68 -7.21 -6.92
N GLY A 425 37.33 -7.05 -5.77
CA GLY A 425 38.79 -6.89 -5.67
C GLY A 425 39.38 -5.51 -6.02
N ARG A 426 38.56 -4.45 -6.19
CA ARG A 426 39.06 -3.10 -6.59
C ARG A 426 38.86 -1.97 -5.55
N GLY A 427 38.85 -2.29 -4.26
CA GLY A 427 39.16 -1.30 -3.24
C GLY A 427 38.48 -1.48 -1.89
N ASP A 428 39.10 -0.87 -0.89
CA ASP A 428 38.59 -0.79 0.47
C ASP A 428 37.64 0.40 0.60
N TYR A 429 36.43 0.15 1.08
CA TYR A 429 35.43 1.17 1.34
C TYR A 429 35.35 1.41 2.83
N SER A 430 35.45 2.68 3.24
CA SER A 430 35.36 3.03 4.66
C SER A 430 34.53 4.29 4.85
N CYS A 431 33.88 4.38 6.01
CA CYS A 431 33.17 5.57 6.45
C CYS A 431 33.97 6.20 7.59
N ARG A 432 34.32 7.48 7.46
CA ARG A 432 34.96 8.25 8.55
C ARG A 432 33.96 9.27 9.08
N VAL A 433 33.77 9.26 10.39
CA VAL A 433 32.91 10.21 11.10
C VAL A 433 33.79 11.09 11.98
N GLU A 434 33.67 12.41 11.81
CA GLU A 434 34.35 13.40 12.64
C GLU A 434 33.37 13.92 13.69
N HIS A 435 33.75 13.81 14.97
CA HIS A 435 32.97 14.31 16.10
C HIS A 435 33.62 15.56 16.69
N SER A 436 32.82 16.55 17.12
CA SER A 436 33.35 17.59 18.00
C SER A 436 33.39 17.01 19.42
N THR A 437 34.56 17.10 20.05
CA THR A 437 34.67 16.87 21.50
C THR A 437 34.36 18.20 22.17
N LEU A 438 33.29 18.25 22.96
CA LEU A 438 33.08 19.33 23.91
C LEU A 438 34.26 19.31 24.90
N THR A 439 35.25 20.16 24.65
CA THR A 439 36.18 20.58 25.71
C THR A 439 35.43 21.63 26.50
N GLY A 440 35.09 21.30 27.75
CA GLY A 440 34.33 22.19 28.61
C GLY A 440 35.19 23.38 29.03
N ASP A 441 34.73 24.57 28.65
CA ASP A 441 35.07 25.85 29.30
C ASP A 441 33.82 26.38 30.01
#